data_AF-A0A450ZNX1-F1
#
_entry.id   AF-A0A450ZNX1-F1
#
_cell.length_a   1.000
_cell.length_b   1.000
_cell.length_c   1.000
_cell.angle_alpha   90.00
_cell.angle_beta   90.00
_cell.angle_gamma   90.00
#
_symmetry.space_group_name_H-M   'P 1'
#
loop_
_entity.id
_entity.type
_entity.pdbx_description
1 polymer ?
#
loop_
_entity_poly.entity_id
_entity_poly.type
_entity_poly.pdbx_seq_one_letter_code
_entity_poly.pdbx_strand_id
1 'polypeptide(L)'
;MRKVKYPAEFLRRLKSVTGKRPRTVIKHILRYGRITTEELKDAYGYNYPPRAIKDVREQGIPIVTFRVMGKDGRKIAAYEFGAPSEVRTTQLSGRTAFSSNLKKLLAEEYGSRCNIYLEPFPMRELQIDHRIPFEIAGGNKDSLSEDITDYMLLCASANRAKSWSCENCPNWRIKDANTCKSCYWAYPESYTHIAMRDIRRVDLLWSGEETTQYDLIVKEATKLQKRAPEHVKNVLRDHFKRKKNSSLDT
;
A
#
# COMPACT_ATOMS: atom_id res chain seq x y z
N MET A 1 -7.64 34.12 -24.67
CA MET A 1 -7.22 32.76 -24.24
C MET A 1 -8.20 31.74 -24.83
N ARG A 2 -7.70 30.73 -25.56
CA ARG A 2 -8.52 29.67 -26.15
C ARG A 2 -9.15 28.86 -25.00
N LYS A 3 -10.48 28.89 -24.83
CA LYS A 3 -11.16 27.99 -23.89
C LYS A 3 -10.89 26.57 -24.35
N VAL A 4 -10.08 25.83 -23.60
CA VAL A 4 -9.84 24.41 -23.87
C VAL A 4 -11.20 23.71 -23.82
N LYS A 5 -11.64 23.16 -24.95
CA LYS A 5 -12.91 22.42 -25.04
C LYS A 5 -12.66 21.01 -24.53
N TYR A 6 -13.06 20.75 -23.29
CA TYR A 6 -13.10 19.41 -22.73
C TYR A 6 -14.34 18.64 -23.21
N PRO A 7 -14.25 17.31 -23.37
CA PRO A 7 -15.41 16.47 -23.68
C PRO A 7 -16.52 16.65 -22.64
N ALA A 8 -17.78 16.54 -23.09
CA ALA A 8 -18.95 16.73 -22.22
C ALA A 8 -18.94 15.79 -21.01
N GLU A 9 -18.50 14.55 -21.20
CA GLU A 9 -18.37 13.56 -20.14
C GLU A 9 -17.36 13.99 -19.06
N PHE A 10 -16.19 14.49 -19.48
CA PHE A 10 -15.18 14.98 -18.54
C PHE A 10 -15.69 16.18 -17.74
N LEU A 11 -16.39 17.10 -18.40
CA LEU A 11 -17.03 18.24 -17.72
C LEU A 11 -18.09 17.80 -16.70
N ARG A 12 -18.88 16.75 -17.00
CA ARG A 12 -19.82 16.17 -16.01
C ARG A 12 -19.08 15.62 -14.79
N ARG A 13 -17.98 14.89 -14.99
CA ARG A 13 -17.15 14.38 -13.89
C ARG A 13 -16.52 15.49 -13.04
N LEU A 14 -16.01 16.54 -13.67
CA LEU A 14 -15.49 17.70 -12.93
C LEU A 14 -16.57 18.38 -12.07
N LYS A 15 -17.81 18.44 -12.57
CA LYS A 15 -18.96 19.02 -11.87
C LYS A 15 -19.51 18.13 -10.74
N SER A 16 -19.31 16.82 -10.80
CA SER A 16 -19.80 15.89 -9.77
C SER A 16 -18.98 15.93 -8.47
N VAL A 17 -17.84 16.62 -8.44
CA VAL A 17 -17.00 16.76 -7.25
C VAL A 17 -17.63 17.73 -6.24
N THR A 18 -17.97 17.21 -5.05
CA THR A 18 -18.64 17.96 -3.98
C THR A 18 -17.68 18.58 -2.96
N GLY A 19 -16.51 17.95 -2.73
CA GLY A 19 -15.54 18.41 -1.74
C GLY A 19 -15.04 19.85 -2.00
N LYS A 20 -15.08 20.72 -0.98
CA LYS A 20 -14.74 22.15 -1.10
C LYS A 20 -13.37 22.38 -1.73
N ARG A 21 -12.32 21.76 -1.19
CA ARG A 21 -10.93 21.91 -1.64
C ARG A 21 -10.71 21.43 -3.08
N PRO A 22 -11.03 20.17 -3.46
CA PRO A 22 -10.84 19.74 -4.85
C PRO A 22 -11.73 20.53 -5.83
N ARG A 23 -12.94 20.93 -5.43
CA ARG A 23 -13.81 21.78 -6.26
C ARG A 23 -13.20 23.15 -6.54
N THR A 24 -12.56 23.78 -5.55
CA THR A 24 -11.85 25.06 -5.75
C THR A 24 -10.74 24.92 -6.80
N VAL A 25 -9.92 23.87 -6.68
CA VAL A 25 -8.84 23.58 -7.64
C VAL A 25 -9.40 23.37 -9.05
N ILE A 26 -10.41 22.51 -9.20
CA ILE A 26 -11.07 22.21 -10.48
C ILE A 26 -11.60 23.49 -11.13
N LYS A 27 -12.29 24.34 -10.37
CA LYS A 27 -12.84 25.61 -10.88
C LYS A 27 -11.74 26.55 -11.36
N HIS A 28 -10.63 26.63 -10.63
CA HIS A 28 -9.51 27.47 -11.02
C HIS A 28 -8.88 26.99 -12.33
N ILE A 29 -8.59 25.69 -12.46
CA ILE A 29 -8.00 25.12 -13.68
C ILE A 29 -8.98 25.27 -14.86
N LEU A 30 -10.29 25.07 -14.67
CA LEU A 30 -11.29 25.32 -15.72
C LEU A 30 -11.30 26.77 -16.22
N ARG A 31 -10.99 27.74 -15.34
CA ARG A 31 -11.01 29.17 -15.67
C ARG A 31 -9.71 29.65 -16.31
N TYR A 32 -8.57 29.21 -15.78
CA TYR A 32 -7.26 29.76 -16.12
C TYR A 32 -6.35 28.78 -16.87
N GLY A 33 -6.79 27.53 -17.07
CA GLY A 33 -6.05 26.45 -17.73
C GLY A 33 -5.08 25.71 -16.81
N ARG A 34 -4.59 26.36 -15.75
CA ARG A 34 -3.68 25.79 -14.76
C ARG A 34 -3.88 26.45 -13.40
N ILE A 35 -3.28 25.88 -12.35
CA ILE A 35 -3.13 26.48 -11.03
C ILE A 35 -1.73 26.23 -10.49
N THR A 36 -1.14 27.18 -9.79
CA THR A 36 0.21 27.11 -9.20
C THR A 36 0.18 26.84 -7.70
N THR A 37 1.31 26.38 -7.15
CA THR A 37 1.51 26.27 -5.70
C THR A 37 1.32 27.62 -4.98
N GLU A 38 1.74 28.72 -5.60
CA GLU A 38 1.53 30.08 -5.06
C GLU A 38 0.05 30.45 -5.04
N GLU A 39 -0.71 30.26 -6.12
CA GLU A 39 -2.15 30.56 -6.14
C GLU A 39 -2.94 29.71 -5.12
N LEU A 40 -2.58 28.44 -4.96
CA LEU A 40 -3.17 27.57 -3.93
C LEU A 40 -2.95 28.13 -2.52
N LYS A 41 -1.76 28.66 -2.25
CA LYS A 41 -1.40 29.23 -0.95
C LYS A 41 -1.99 30.62 -0.75
N ASP A 42 -1.69 31.55 -1.65
CA ASP A 42 -1.94 32.98 -1.50
C ASP A 42 -3.41 33.33 -1.77
N ALA A 43 -4.00 32.78 -2.83
CA ALA A 43 -5.37 33.11 -3.23
C ALA A 43 -6.43 32.25 -2.53
N TYR A 44 -6.07 31.04 -2.09
CA TYR A 44 -7.02 30.08 -1.50
C TYR A 44 -6.69 29.62 -0.08
N GLY A 45 -5.57 30.05 0.50
CA GLY A 45 -5.20 29.74 1.88
C GLY A 45 -4.82 28.28 2.12
N TYR A 46 -4.50 27.51 1.08
CA TYR A 46 -4.10 26.11 1.24
C TYR A 46 -2.62 25.99 1.57
N ASN A 47 -2.30 25.98 2.87
CA ASN A 47 -0.92 25.89 3.40
C ASN A 47 -0.15 24.63 2.97
N TYR A 48 -0.85 23.60 2.50
CA TYR A 48 -0.26 22.39 1.91
C TYR A 48 -0.77 22.19 0.48
N PRO A 49 -0.26 22.95 -0.52
CA PRO A 49 -0.74 22.88 -1.90
C PRO A 49 -0.70 21.47 -2.52
N PRO A 50 0.34 20.63 -2.30
CA PRO A 50 0.34 19.26 -2.83
C PRO A 50 -0.86 18.43 -2.35
N ARG A 51 -1.38 18.68 -1.14
CA ARG A 51 -2.57 17.99 -0.63
C ARG A 51 -3.83 18.41 -1.35
N ALA A 52 -3.98 19.69 -1.70
CA ALA A 52 -5.12 20.17 -2.49
C ALA A 52 -5.18 19.51 -3.87
N ILE A 53 -4.01 19.28 -4.49
CA ILE A 53 -3.91 18.55 -5.77
C ILE A 53 -4.18 17.05 -5.58
N LYS A 54 -3.66 16.46 -4.49
CA LYS A 54 -3.93 15.05 -4.17
C LYS A 54 -5.43 14.79 -4.01
N ASP A 55 -6.18 15.68 -3.36
CA ASP A 55 -7.63 15.55 -3.25
C ASP A 55 -8.32 15.50 -4.63
N VAL A 56 -7.85 16.24 -5.64
CA VAL A 56 -8.40 16.18 -7.00
C VAL A 56 -8.09 14.83 -7.67
N ARG A 57 -6.86 14.34 -7.52
CA ARG A 57 -6.46 13.01 -8.02
C ARG A 57 -7.26 11.90 -7.33
N GLU A 58 -7.56 12.06 -6.04
CA GLU A 58 -8.41 11.15 -5.28
C GLU A 58 -9.85 11.10 -5.84
N GLN A 59 -10.33 12.16 -6.52
CA GLN A 59 -11.60 12.15 -7.25
C GLN A 59 -11.52 11.44 -8.62
N GLY A 60 -10.39 10.81 -8.96
CA GLY A 60 -10.16 10.14 -10.24
C GLY A 60 -9.86 11.10 -11.40
N ILE A 61 -9.63 12.39 -11.11
CA ILE A 61 -9.35 13.41 -12.13
C ILE A 61 -7.84 13.47 -12.39
N PRO A 62 -7.39 13.30 -13.64
CA PRO A 62 -5.98 13.31 -13.97
C PRO A 62 -5.43 14.74 -13.87
N ILE A 63 -4.27 14.89 -13.22
CA ILE A 63 -3.58 16.17 -13.07
C ILE A 63 -2.10 15.99 -13.42
N VAL A 64 -1.65 16.75 -14.41
CA VAL A 64 -0.25 16.86 -14.81
C VAL A 64 0.43 17.91 -13.92
N THR A 65 1.63 17.58 -13.42
CA THR A 65 2.47 18.52 -12.68
C THR A 65 3.64 18.94 -13.56
N PHE A 66 3.87 20.25 -13.66
CA PHE A 66 5.02 20.84 -14.36
C PHE A 66 5.60 22.00 -13.54
N ARG A 67 6.72 22.57 -13.98
CA ARG A 67 7.37 23.69 -13.28
C ARG A 67 7.21 25.00 -14.04
N VAL A 68 6.92 26.08 -13.32
CA VAL A 68 6.86 27.46 -13.82
C VAL A 68 7.69 28.37 -12.93
N MET A 69 8.02 29.57 -13.42
CA MET A 69 8.70 30.58 -12.60
C MET A 69 7.68 31.23 -11.65
N GLY A 70 7.97 31.22 -10.36
CA GLY A 70 7.20 31.90 -9.32
C GLY A 70 7.54 33.38 -9.24
N LYS A 71 6.80 34.11 -8.39
CA LYS A 71 6.99 35.56 -8.21
C LYS A 71 8.37 35.91 -7.63
N ASP A 72 8.95 34.99 -6.87
CA ASP A 72 10.29 35.13 -6.27
C ASP A 72 11.43 34.70 -7.20
N GLY A 73 11.12 34.38 -8.47
CA GLY A 73 12.09 33.91 -9.47
C GLY A 73 12.44 32.42 -9.34
N ARG A 74 11.95 31.69 -8.32
CA ARG A 74 12.20 30.25 -8.16
C ARG A 74 11.24 29.42 -8.99
N LYS A 75 11.68 28.23 -9.43
CA LYS A 75 10.78 27.29 -10.12
C LYS A 75 9.83 26.63 -9.12
N ILE A 76 8.54 26.88 -9.27
CA ILE A 76 7.45 26.30 -8.47
C ILE A 76 6.64 25.29 -9.29
N ALA A 77 5.89 24.43 -8.60
CA ALA A 77 4.97 23.52 -9.28
C ALA A 77 3.71 24.24 -9.78
N ALA A 78 3.27 23.85 -10.96
CA ALA A 78 1.99 24.18 -11.56
C ALA A 78 1.27 22.90 -11.99
N TYR A 79 -0.05 23.00 -12.06
CA TYR A 79 -0.93 21.86 -12.25
C TYR A 79 -2.00 22.18 -13.28
N GLU A 80 -2.23 21.27 -14.21
CA GLU A 80 -3.30 21.33 -15.21
C GLU A 80 -3.98 19.97 -15.34
N PHE A 81 -5.14 19.92 -16.01
CA PHE A 81 -5.78 18.63 -16.28
C PHE A 81 -4.93 17.78 -17.21
N GLY A 82 -4.78 16.51 -16.86
CA GLY A 82 -4.25 15.50 -17.79
C GLY A 82 -5.26 15.12 -18.87
N ALA A 83 -4.93 14.11 -19.67
CA ALA A 83 -5.79 13.66 -20.75
C ALA A 83 -7.15 13.17 -20.22
N PRO A 84 -8.29 13.62 -20.78
CA PRO A 84 -9.61 13.14 -20.36
C PRO A 84 -9.80 11.62 -20.46
N SER A 85 -9.04 10.94 -21.33
CA SER A 85 -9.01 9.48 -21.43
C SER A 85 -8.36 8.78 -20.23
N GLU A 86 -7.55 9.50 -19.44
CA GLU A 86 -6.93 8.99 -18.21
C GLU A 86 -7.81 9.20 -16.98
N VAL A 87 -9.04 9.72 -17.16
CA VAL A 87 -10.02 9.83 -16.09
C VAL A 87 -10.29 8.44 -15.55
N ARG A 88 -9.96 8.26 -14.28
CA ARG A 88 -10.29 7.04 -13.57
C ARG A 88 -11.77 7.13 -13.23
N THR A 89 -12.54 6.20 -13.77
CA THR A 89 -13.98 6.08 -13.46
C THR A 89 -14.20 5.87 -11.97
N THR A 90 -13.23 5.28 -11.26
CA THR A 90 -13.21 5.07 -9.81
C THR A 90 -12.61 6.27 -9.07
N GLN A 91 -13.32 6.77 -8.06
CA GLN A 91 -12.70 7.63 -7.05
C GLN A 91 -11.70 6.78 -6.25
N LEU A 92 -10.48 7.28 -6.04
CA LEU A 92 -9.56 6.69 -5.08
C LEU A 92 -10.03 7.16 -3.69
N SER A 93 -11.16 6.65 -3.22
CA SER A 93 -11.62 6.85 -1.85
C SER A 93 -10.78 5.96 -0.92
N GLY A 94 -9.52 6.35 -0.69
CA GLY A 94 -8.67 5.71 0.32
C GLY A 94 -9.06 6.08 1.76
N ARG A 95 -10.30 6.53 2.01
CA ARG A 95 -10.73 7.14 3.27
C ARG A 95 -12.11 6.65 3.77
N THR A 96 -12.55 5.46 3.38
CA THR A 96 -13.60 4.81 4.15
C THR A 96 -12.95 4.23 5.41
N ALA A 97 -13.24 4.80 6.58
CA ALA A 97 -12.75 4.24 7.83
C ALA A 97 -13.33 2.83 7.98
N PHE A 98 -12.48 1.83 8.23
CA PHE A 98 -12.95 0.50 8.56
C PHE A 98 -13.77 0.54 9.85
N SER A 99 -14.84 -0.25 9.92
CA SER A 99 -15.65 -0.34 11.12
C SER A 99 -14.85 -1.02 12.25
N SER A 100 -15.12 -0.61 13.49
CA SER A 100 -14.58 -1.29 14.66
C SER A 100 -15.03 -2.75 14.75
N ASN A 101 -16.20 -3.08 14.18
CA ASN A 101 -16.73 -4.43 14.09
C ASN A 101 -15.87 -5.34 13.21
N LEU A 102 -15.45 -4.85 12.03
CA LEU A 102 -14.58 -5.62 11.13
C LEU A 102 -13.27 -6.02 11.82
N LYS A 103 -12.70 -5.12 12.62
CA LYS A 103 -11.46 -5.41 13.36
C LYS A 103 -11.63 -6.55 14.35
N LYS A 104 -12.78 -6.60 15.03
CA LYS A 104 -13.11 -7.65 16.00
C LYS A 104 -13.31 -8.99 15.29
N LEU A 105 -14.10 -9.01 14.22
CA LEU A 105 -14.32 -10.21 13.40
C LEU A 105 -13.01 -10.79 12.86
N LEU A 106 -12.11 -9.94 12.36
CA LEU A 106 -10.80 -10.38 11.90
C LEU A 106 -9.94 -10.98 13.02
N ALA A 107 -10.04 -10.45 14.24
CA ALA A 107 -9.30 -10.96 15.39
C ALA A 107 -9.92 -12.26 15.96
N GLU A 108 -11.24 -12.42 15.87
CA GLU A 108 -11.95 -13.66 16.21
C GLU A 108 -11.60 -14.78 15.21
N GLU A 109 -11.55 -14.47 13.93
CA GLU A 109 -11.23 -15.43 12.85
C GLU A 109 -9.74 -15.79 12.81
N TYR A 110 -8.85 -14.81 12.85
CA TYR A 110 -7.41 -15.01 12.58
C TYR A 110 -6.51 -14.85 13.80
N GLY A 111 -7.07 -14.49 14.96
CA GLY A 111 -6.34 -14.12 16.17
C GLY A 111 -5.88 -12.65 16.17
N SER A 112 -5.61 -12.12 17.36
CA SER A 112 -4.98 -10.81 17.54
C SER A 112 -3.48 -10.89 17.22
N ARG A 113 -3.15 -11.00 15.94
CA ARG A 113 -1.77 -11.13 15.45
C ARG A 113 -1.50 -10.26 14.24
N CYS A 114 -0.22 -10.01 13.99
CA CYS A 114 0.22 -9.44 12.72
C CYS A 114 0.32 -10.57 11.69
N ASN A 115 -0.49 -10.55 10.63
CA ASN A 115 -0.49 -11.63 9.63
C ASN A 115 0.83 -11.76 8.84
N ILE A 116 1.74 -10.77 8.88
CA ILE A 116 3.05 -10.85 8.20
C ILE A 116 4.13 -11.46 9.09
N TYR A 117 4.15 -11.08 10.37
CA TYR A 117 5.10 -11.64 11.34
C TYR A 117 4.59 -12.93 11.97
N LEU A 118 3.28 -13.20 11.85
CA LEU A 118 2.57 -14.37 12.35
C LEU A 118 2.54 -14.50 13.89
N GLU A 119 2.92 -13.43 14.59
CA GLU A 119 3.02 -13.37 16.05
C GLU A 119 1.87 -12.60 16.69
N PRO A 120 1.48 -12.92 17.94
CA PRO A 120 0.51 -12.16 18.70
C PRO A 120 0.92 -10.68 18.86
N PHE A 121 -0.05 -9.78 18.70
CA PHE A 121 0.13 -8.35 18.93
C PHE A 121 -1.07 -7.81 19.71
N PRO A 122 -0.89 -6.78 20.56
CA PRO A 122 -2.02 -6.10 21.19
C PRO A 122 -2.98 -5.53 20.13
N MET A 123 -4.28 -5.75 20.28
CA MET A 123 -5.30 -5.29 19.32
C MET A 123 -5.21 -3.80 18.97
N ARG A 124 -4.76 -2.95 19.91
CA ARG A 124 -4.59 -1.51 19.68
C ARG A 124 -3.47 -1.18 18.68
N GLU A 125 -2.51 -2.07 18.50
CA GLU A 125 -1.32 -1.91 17.65
C GLU A 125 -1.53 -2.49 16.24
N LEU A 126 -2.62 -3.24 16.06
CA LEU A 126 -3.02 -3.80 14.77
C LEU A 126 -3.84 -2.80 13.96
N GLN A 127 -3.73 -2.86 12.65
CA GLN A 127 -4.44 -2.06 11.67
C GLN A 127 -5.06 -3.01 10.66
N ILE A 128 -6.25 -2.65 10.17
CA ILE A 128 -6.88 -3.37 9.07
C ILE A 128 -6.24 -2.90 7.79
N ASP A 129 -5.86 -3.83 6.94
CA ASP A 129 -5.48 -3.56 5.56
C ASP A 129 -6.12 -4.58 4.61
N HIS A 130 -6.23 -4.23 3.34
CA HIS A 130 -6.67 -5.18 2.33
C HIS A 130 -5.54 -6.19 2.07
N ARG A 131 -5.86 -7.46 1.87
CA ARG A 131 -4.88 -8.46 1.43
C ARG A 131 -4.30 -8.08 0.07
N ILE A 132 -5.16 -7.84 -0.91
CA ILE A 132 -4.77 -7.33 -2.23
C ILE A 132 -4.96 -5.80 -2.23
N PRO A 133 -3.94 -5.00 -2.61
CA PRO A 133 -4.09 -3.55 -2.68
C PRO A 133 -5.31 -3.13 -3.50
N PHE A 134 -6.06 -2.15 -3.00
CA PHE A 134 -7.26 -1.62 -3.66
C PHE A 134 -6.98 -1.20 -5.11
N GLU A 135 -5.82 -0.60 -5.36
CA GLU A 135 -5.38 -0.18 -6.69
C GLU A 135 -5.10 -1.34 -7.66
N ILE A 136 -5.08 -2.59 -7.19
CA ILE A 136 -4.88 -3.80 -7.99
C ILE A 136 -6.17 -4.61 -8.08
N ALA A 137 -6.92 -4.76 -6.98
CA ALA A 137 -8.13 -5.58 -6.93
C ALA A 137 -9.26 -5.07 -7.85
N GLY A 138 -9.27 -3.78 -8.21
CA GLY A 138 -10.14 -3.24 -9.27
C GLY A 138 -11.65 -3.32 -9.01
N GLY A 139 -12.09 -3.61 -7.78
CA GLY A 139 -13.51 -3.77 -7.45
C GLY A 139 -14.35 -2.51 -7.72
N ASN A 140 -15.58 -2.72 -8.21
CA ASN A 140 -16.63 -1.68 -8.25
C ASN A 140 -16.91 -1.22 -6.81
N LYS A 141 -16.50 0.01 -6.45
CA LYS A 141 -17.24 1.28 -6.51
C LYS A 141 -18.15 1.49 -5.28
N ASP A 142 -17.63 2.32 -4.38
CA ASP A 142 -18.30 3.06 -3.30
C ASP A 142 -18.44 2.41 -1.90
N SER A 143 -18.16 1.11 -1.72
CA SER A 143 -18.17 0.46 -0.40
C SER A 143 -16.98 -0.46 -0.16
N LEU A 144 -16.58 -0.59 1.12
CA LEU A 144 -15.70 -1.65 1.58
C LEU A 144 -16.36 -3.01 1.24
N SER A 145 -15.58 -4.00 0.79
CA SER A 145 -16.04 -5.38 0.71
C SER A 145 -16.61 -5.82 2.05
N GLU A 146 -17.74 -6.50 2.04
CA GLU A 146 -18.32 -7.12 3.24
C GLU A 146 -17.63 -8.45 3.58
N ASP A 147 -16.84 -9.00 2.64
CA ASP A 147 -16.10 -10.23 2.83
C ASP A 147 -14.87 -9.99 3.70
N ILE A 148 -14.86 -10.59 4.89
CA ILE A 148 -13.75 -10.48 5.84
C ILE A 148 -12.44 -11.04 5.27
N THR A 149 -12.51 -11.96 4.30
CA THR A 149 -11.35 -12.62 3.71
C THR A 149 -10.54 -11.70 2.79
N ASP A 150 -11.11 -10.57 2.37
CA ASP A 150 -10.40 -9.52 1.63
C ASP A 150 -9.44 -8.70 2.51
N TYR A 151 -9.48 -8.90 3.83
CA TYR A 151 -8.74 -8.10 4.79
C TYR A 151 -7.81 -8.95 5.66
N MET A 152 -6.89 -8.26 6.32
CA MET A 152 -5.95 -8.84 7.27
C MET A 152 -5.56 -7.82 8.36
N LEU A 153 -5.08 -8.31 9.50
CA LEU A 153 -4.55 -7.48 10.57
C LEU A 153 -3.02 -7.36 10.44
N LEU A 154 -2.52 -6.14 10.50
CA LEU A 154 -1.10 -5.83 10.39
C LEU A 154 -0.67 -4.88 11.50
N CYS A 155 0.51 -5.09 12.08
CA CYS A 155 1.14 -4.02 12.85
C CYS A 155 1.63 -2.91 11.90
N ALA A 156 1.84 -1.70 12.43
CA ALA A 156 2.22 -0.54 11.61
C ALA A 156 3.48 -0.77 10.76
N SER A 157 4.47 -1.48 11.29
CA SER A 157 5.71 -1.82 10.56
C SER A 157 5.43 -2.72 9.36
N ALA A 158 4.67 -3.80 9.55
CA ALA A 158 4.30 -4.72 8.48
C ALA A 158 3.42 -4.05 7.42
N ASN A 159 2.46 -3.22 7.84
CA ASN A 159 1.62 -2.43 6.94
C ASN A 159 2.49 -1.53 6.03
N ARG A 160 3.43 -0.78 6.63
CA ARG A 160 4.33 0.09 5.87
C ARG A 160 5.21 -0.69 4.89
N ALA A 161 5.75 -1.83 5.32
CA ALA A 161 6.58 -2.69 4.46
C ALA A 161 5.78 -3.25 3.28
N LYS A 162 4.55 -3.72 3.53
CA LYS A 162 3.59 -4.14 2.51
C LYS A 162 3.32 -3.02 1.50
N SER A 163 2.93 -1.84 1.96
CA SER A 163 2.63 -0.71 1.06
C SER A 163 3.82 -0.37 0.17
N TRP A 164 5.01 -0.22 0.76
CA TRP A 164 6.21 0.11 -0.01
C TRP A 164 6.55 -0.98 -1.04
N SER A 165 6.48 -2.26 -0.64
CA SER A 165 6.79 -3.35 -1.56
C SER A 165 5.75 -3.49 -2.67
N CYS A 166 4.47 -3.24 -2.39
CA CYS A 166 3.40 -3.28 -3.38
C CYS A 166 3.50 -2.12 -4.37
N GLU A 167 3.76 -0.90 -3.90
CA GLU A 167 3.93 0.31 -4.73
C GLU A 167 5.12 0.20 -5.70
N ASN A 168 6.15 -0.58 -5.33
CA ASN A 168 7.35 -0.82 -6.13
C ASN A 168 7.34 -2.19 -6.86
N CYS A 169 6.26 -2.96 -6.73
CA CYS A 169 6.10 -4.23 -7.43
C CYS A 169 5.81 -4.00 -8.93
N PRO A 170 6.35 -4.81 -9.85
CA PRO A 170 5.96 -4.73 -11.26
C PRO A 170 4.43 -4.86 -11.47
N ASN A 171 3.77 -5.65 -10.64
CA ASN A 171 2.31 -5.81 -10.66
C ASN A 171 1.54 -4.51 -10.34
N TRP A 172 2.19 -3.50 -9.76
CA TRP A 172 1.57 -2.19 -9.56
C TRP A 172 1.18 -1.52 -10.88
N ARG A 173 1.83 -1.87 -11.99
CA ARG A 173 1.48 -1.40 -13.34
C ARG A 173 0.59 -2.40 -14.08
N ILE A 174 0.85 -3.70 -13.93
CA ILE A 174 0.13 -4.79 -14.62
C ILE A 174 -1.31 -4.91 -14.09
N LYS A 175 -1.51 -4.69 -12.79
CA LYS A 175 -2.81 -4.77 -12.11
C LYS A 175 -3.48 -6.15 -12.17
N ASP A 176 -2.70 -7.23 -12.11
CA ASP A 176 -3.23 -8.59 -12.04
C ASP A 176 -3.47 -9.03 -10.59
N ALA A 177 -4.74 -9.11 -10.18
CA ALA A 177 -5.11 -9.58 -8.86
C ALA A 177 -4.68 -11.04 -8.59
N ASN A 178 -4.63 -11.90 -9.61
CA ASN A 178 -4.26 -13.31 -9.42
C ASN A 178 -2.79 -13.46 -9.03
N THR A 179 -1.90 -12.64 -9.59
CA THR A 179 -0.50 -12.54 -9.13
C THR A 179 -0.40 -12.20 -7.64
N CYS A 180 -1.30 -11.37 -7.11
CA CYS A 180 -1.32 -11.06 -5.68
C CYS A 180 -1.79 -12.24 -4.81
N LYS A 181 -2.64 -13.15 -5.33
CA LYS A 181 -3.14 -14.31 -4.58
C LYS A 181 -2.05 -15.30 -4.17
N SER A 182 -0.89 -15.27 -4.81
CA SER A 182 0.29 -16.08 -4.46
C SER A 182 1.46 -15.25 -3.91
N CYS A 183 1.22 -13.99 -3.54
CA CYS A 183 2.24 -13.07 -3.01
C CYS A 183 2.26 -13.08 -1.47
N TYR A 184 3.46 -13.08 -0.88
CA TYR A 184 3.66 -13.03 0.57
C TYR A 184 2.90 -11.90 1.26
N TRP A 185 2.82 -10.73 0.61
CA TRP A 185 2.18 -9.56 1.22
C TRP A 185 0.65 -9.67 1.32
N ALA A 186 0.02 -10.57 0.56
CA ALA A 186 -1.42 -10.77 0.57
C ALA A 186 -1.82 -12.08 1.27
N TYR A 187 -1.05 -13.15 1.03
CA TYR A 187 -1.30 -14.49 1.57
C TYR A 187 0.01 -15.10 2.12
N PRO A 188 0.57 -14.54 3.21
CA PRO A 188 1.82 -15.01 3.83
C PRO A 188 1.78 -16.48 4.26
N GLU A 189 0.60 -17.05 4.43
CA GLU A 189 0.34 -18.46 4.73
C GLU A 189 0.55 -19.42 3.53
N SER A 190 0.47 -18.92 2.29
CA SER A 190 0.41 -19.79 1.10
C SER A 190 0.97 -19.12 -0.16
N TYR A 191 2.11 -18.43 -0.02
CA TYR A 191 2.72 -17.68 -1.11
C TYR A 191 3.85 -18.45 -1.81
N THR A 192 4.11 -18.05 -3.06
CA THR A 192 5.22 -18.56 -3.87
C THR A 192 6.22 -17.48 -4.23
N HIS A 193 5.89 -16.19 -4.06
CA HIS A 193 6.79 -15.08 -4.37
C HIS A 193 6.61 -13.89 -3.42
N ILE A 194 7.60 -13.00 -3.42
CA ILE A 194 7.48 -11.68 -2.78
C ILE A 194 7.59 -10.62 -3.86
N ALA A 195 6.49 -9.93 -4.15
CA ALA A 195 6.43 -8.87 -5.17
C ALA A 195 7.00 -9.30 -6.54
N MET A 196 6.55 -10.47 -7.01
CA MET A 196 6.96 -11.12 -8.27
C MET A 196 8.43 -11.57 -8.32
N ARG A 197 9.13 -11.58 -7.18
CA ARG A 197 10.49 -12.10 -7.08
C ARG A 197 10.46 -13.49 -6.47
N ASP A 198 11.33 -14.36 -6.98
CA ASP A 198 11.50 -15.73 -6.51
C ASP A 198 12.17 -15.76 -5.13
N ILE A 199 11.39 -15.41 -4.11
CA ILE A 199 11.84 -15.23 -2.73
C ILE A 199 10.84 -15.91 -1.81
N ARG A 200 11.38 -16.62 -0.82
CA ARG A 200 10.63 -17.11 0.34
C ARG A 200 11.35 -16.68 1.59
N ARG A 201 10.56 -16.17 2.53
CA ARG A 201 10.94 -15.69 3.85
C ARG A 201 10.22 -16.52 4.90
N VAL A 202 10.97 -17.00 5.88
CA VAL A 202 10.42 -17.39 7.16
C VAL A 202 10.78 -16.28 8.13
N ASP A 203 9.79 -15.70 8.77
CA ASP A 203 9.99 -14.78 9.88
C ASP A 203 9.97 -15.59 11.18
N LEU A 204 10.93 -15.33 12.05
CA LEU A 204 11.05 -15.99 13.35
C LEU A 204 11.22 -14.90 14.39
N LEU A 205 10.29 -14.85 15.35
CA LEU A 205 10.39 -14.00 16.51
C LEU A 205 10.56 -14.88 17.74
N TRP A 206 11.57 -14.61 18.53
CA TRP A 206 11.69 -15.16 19.88
C TRP A 206 11.24 -14.09 20.85
N SER A 207 10.19 -14.35 21.62
CA SER A 207 9.61 -13.38 22.54
C SER A 207 9.50 -13.94 23.96
N GLY A 208 9.56 -13.06 24.97
CA GLY A 208 9.47 -13.48 26.37
C GLY A 208 10.52 -14.51 26.75
N GLU A 209 10.10 -15.68 27.19
CA GLU A 209 10.99 -16.75 27.65
C GLU A 209 11.84 -17.37 26.53
N GLU A 210 11.36 -17.29 25.27
CA GLU A 210 12.03 -17.85 24.11
C GLU A 210 13.31 -17.09 23.74
N THR A 211 13.52 -15.88 24.25
CA THR A 211 14.73 -15.10 23.95
C THR A 211 16.00 -15.83 24.39
N THR A 212 15.90 -16.65 25.45
CA THR A 212 17.00 -17.51 25.90
C THR A 212 17.42 -18.52 24.84
N GLN A 213 16.48 -19.04 24.05
CA GLN A 213 16.77 -19.92 22.93
C GLN A 213 17.50 -19.18 21.81
N TYR A 214 17.09 -17.94 21.52
CA TYR A 214 17.78 -17.10 20.55
C TYR A 214 19.24 -16.83 20.96
N ASP A 215 19.48 -16.53 22.24
CA ASP A 215 20.83 -16.29 22.76
C ASP A 215 21.74 -17.52 22.59
N LEU A 216 21.18 -18.73 22.78
CA LEU A 216 21.89 -19.98 22.49
C LEU A 216 22.24 -20.11 21.00
N ILE A 217 21.30 -19.81 20.10
CA ILE A 217 21.54 -19.81 18.64
C ILE A 217 22.68 -18.85 18.28
N VAL A 218 22.69 -17.64 18.85
CA VAL A 218 23.74 -16.65 18.60
C VAL A 218 25.09 -17.14 19.12
N LYS A 219 25.12 -17.73 20.33
CA LYS A 219 26.34 -18.29 20.93
C LYS A 219 26.92 -19.42 20.07
N GLU A 220 26.10 -20.33 19.59
CA GLU A 220 26.53 -21.41 18.69
C GLU A 220 27.02 -20.88 17.34
N ALA A 221 26.26 -19.98 16.73
CA ALA A 221 26.64 -19.37 15.46
C ALA A 221 28.01 -18.67 15.57
N THR A 222 28.25 -17.96 16.67
CA THR A 222 29.53 -17.27 16.93
C THR A 222 30.70 -18.24 17.05
N LYS A 223 30.53 -19.37 17.77
CA LYS A 223 31.57 -20.41 17.85
C LYS A 223 31.95 -20.97 16.47
N LEU A 224 30.99 -21.00 15.55
CA LEU A 224 31.17 -21.46 14.17
C LEU A 224 31.54 -20.31 13.20
N GLN A 225 31.80 -19.10 13.70
CA GLN A 225 32.07 -17.89 12.92
C GLN A 225 30.99 -17.58 11.86
N LYS A 226 29.73 -17.86 12.21
CA LYS A 226 28.55 -17.65 11.35
C LYS A 226 27.59 -16.66 11.99
N ARG A 227 26.70 -16.11 11.16
CA ARG A 227 25.55 -15.32 11.64
C ARG A 227 24.40 -16.24 12.05
N ALA A 228 23.61 -15.85 13.06
CA ALA A 228 22.48 -16.66 13.54
C ALA A 228 21.52 -17.11 12.42
N PRO A 229 21.07 -16.26 11.46
CA PRO A 229 20.19 -16.72 10.38
C PRO A 229 20.83 -17.79 9.47
N GLU A 230 22.15 -17.70 9.27
CA GLU A 230 22.87 -18.70 8.47
C GLU A 230 22.98 -20.02 9.23
N HIS A 231 23.26 -19.96 10.54
CA HIS A 231 23.25 -21.13 11.42
C HIS A 231 21.91 -21.85 11.39
N VAL A 232 20.80 -21.13 11.58
CA VAL A 232 19.44 -21.68 11.49
C VAL A 232 19.20 -22.35 10.13
N LYS A 233 19.57 -21.70 9.02
CA LYS A 233 19.45 -22.32 7.68
C LYS A 233 20.29 -23.59 7.53
N ASN A 234 21.44 -23.69 8.18
CA ASN A 234 22.29 -24.88 8.15
C ASN A 234 21.63 -26.02 8.93
N VAL A 235 21.15 -25.75 10.16
CA VAL A 235 20.42 -26.72 10.98
C VAL A 235 19.24 -27.32 10.21
N LEU A 236 18.44 -26.48 9.54
CA LEU A 236 17.32 -26.92 8.71
C LEU A 236 17.80 -27.78 7.52
N ARG A 237 18.85 -27.35 6.82
CA ARG A 237 19.42 -28.12 5.70
C ARG A 237 19.88 -29.52 6.15
N ASP A 238 20.54 -29.61 7.28
CA ASP A 238 21.03 -30.88 7.80
C ASP A 238 19.89 -31.78 8.28
N HIS A 239 18.85 -31.21 8.89
CA HIS A 239 17.64 -31.93 9.26
C HIS A 239 16.97 -32.59 8.04
N PHE A 240 16.74 -31.83 6.96
CA PHE A 240 16.10 -32.36 5.76
C PHE A 240 16.98 -33.36 5.00
N LYS A 241 18.31 -33.19 5.01
CA LYS A 241 19.24 -34.20 4.45
C LYS A 241 19.12 -35.53 5.17
N ARG A 242 19.13 -35.53 6.51
CA ARG A 242 19.00 -36.75 7.32
C ARG A 242 17.67 -37.46 7.06
N LYS A 243 16.58 -36.69 7.03
CA LYS A 243 15.25 -37.23 6.73
C LYS A 243 15.18 -37.88 5.35
N LYS A 244 15.78 -37.27 4.33
CA LYS A 244 15.81 -37.84 2.97
C LYS A 244 16.54 -39.19 2.96
N ASN A 245 17.68 -39.29 3.65
CA ASN A 245 18.45 -40.53 3.73
C ASN A 245 17.68 -41.63 4.47
N SER A 246 17.03 -41.32 5.59
CA SER A 246 16.21 -42.30 6.32
C SER A 246 14.93 -42.73 5.60
N SER A 247 14.48 -41.99 4.57
CA SER A 247 13.32 -42.33 3.74
C SER A 247 13.68 -43.18 2.51
N LEU A 248 14.98 -43.33 2.22
CA LEU A 248 15.51 -44.15 1.12
C LEU A 248 15.88 -45.56 1.60
N ASP A 249 15.95 -45.77 2.92
CA ASP A 249 16.25 -47.06 3.58
C ASP A 249 14.96 -47.83 4.00
N THR A 250 13.79 -47.38 3.55
CA THR A 250 12.46 -48.02 3.72
C THR A 250 11.77 -48.16 2.38
#